data_AF-A0A7X7KYV0-F1
#
_entry.id   AF-A0A7X7KYV0-F1
#
_cell.length_a   1.000
_cell.length_b   1.000
_cell.length_c   1.000
_cell.angle_alpha   90.00
_cell.angle_beta   90.00
_cell.angle_gamma   90.00
#
_symmetry.space_group_name_H-M   'P 1'
#
loop_
_entity.id
_entity.type
_entity.pdbx_description
1 polymer ?
#
loop_
_entity_poly.entity_id
_entity_poly.type
_entity_poly.pdbx_seq_one_letter_code
_entity_poly.pdbx_strand_id
1 'polypeptide(L)'
;MNRFCFAIFVAMGVGATATFAQSTIPIATNTVAATPLQGYTNHAGHVLVGTWVSADARSATLRLPSGTERKLPLNIFPSSERERIGIASGTLPPPPAVAEAFERCRLALQRIDVLVQAGQQTAVAAETSRDLERRAVRAMLADLEQQKRLSPAAAAYLSSKVP
;
A
#
# COMPACT_ATOMS: atom_id res chain seq x y z
N MET A 1 -14.50 70.91 -15.09
CA MET A 1 -13.52 69.89 -14.70
C MET A 1 -13.74 69.55 -13.23
N ASN A 2 -13.73 68.25 -12.93
CA ASN A 2 -13.67 67.61 -11.59
C ASN A 2 -15.00 67.42 -10.81
N ARG A 3 -15.81 66.49 -11.35
CA ARG A 3 -16.53 65.35 -10.72
C ARG A 3 -16.99 65.54 -9.26
N PHE A 4 -18.24 65.91 -9.00
CA PHE A 4 -19.43 65.03 -8.79
C PHE A 4 -19.16 63.90 -7.77
N CYS A 5 -19.63 64.00 -6.52
CA CYS A 5 -20.91 63.44 -6.00
C CYS A 5 -20.66 62.17 -5.16
N PHE A 6 -21.39 61.81 -4.10
CA PHE A 6 -22.60 62.32 -3.45
C PHE A 6 -22.59 61.85 -1.96
N ALA A 7 -23.44 62.51 -1.17
CA ALA A 7 -23.73 62.39 0.24
C ALA A 7 -24.05 60.96 0.77
N ILE A 8 -23.63 60.63 2.01
CA ILE A 8 -24.43 60.52 3.26
C ILE A 8 -25.48 59.38 3.24
N PHE A 9 -25.41 58.43 4.19
CA PHE A 9 -26.48 58.21 5.19
C PHE A 9 -26.11 57.19 6.29
N VAL A 10 -26.65 57.52 7.48
CA VAL A 10 -26.58 56.95 8.83
C VAL A 10 -27.34 55.62 8.97
N ALA A 11 -26.89 54.72 9.86
CA ALA A 11 -27.70 53.95 10.85
C ALA A 11 -26.85 52.85 11.53
N MET A 12 -26.56 52.93 12.83
CA MET A 12 -27.27 52.24 13.93
C MET A 12 -27.60 50.76 13.68
N GLY A 13 -27.04 49.85 14.50
CA GLY A 13 -27.64 48.53 14.66
C GLY A 13 -26.76 47.44 15.27
N VAL A 14 -26.86 47.29 16.60
CA VAL A 14 -26.88 46.01 17.34
C VAL A 14 -25.59 45.18 17.38
N GLY A 15 -25.01 45.12 18.59
CA GLY A 15 -23.94 44.19 18.94
C GLY A 15 -24.38 42.74 18.81
N ALA A 16 -23.59 41.96 18.07
CA ALA A 16 -23.67 40.50 18.05
C ALA A 16 -22.40 39.96 18.72
N THR A 17 -22.63 39.19 19.78
CA THR A 17 -21.67 38.43 20.57
C THR A 17 -20.74 37.60 19.67
N ALA A 18 -19.43 37.81 19.80
CA ALA A 18 -18.43 36.96 19.18
C ALA A 18 -18.47 35.57 19.85
N THR A 19 -19.07 34.59 19.18
CA THR A 19 -18.93 33.18 19.52
C THR A 19 -17.55 32.72 19.08
N PHE A 20 -16.70 32.40 20.05
CA PHE A 20 -15.41 31.74 19.80
C PHE A 20 -15.70 30.32 19.28
N ALA A 21 -15.54 30.11 17.98
CA ALA A 21 -15.48 28.77 17.42
C ALA A 21 -14.17 28.12 17.89
N GLN A 22 -14.26 27.19 18.85
CA GLN A 22 -13.16 26.28 19.16
C GLN A 22 -12.93 25.38 17.95
N SER A 23 -11.92 25.72 17.14
CA SER A 23 -11.40 24.82 16.11
C SER A 23 -10.77 23.61 16.80
N THR A 24 -11.53 22.52 16.90
CA THR A 24 -10.98 21.19 17.15
C THR A 24 -10.06 20.84 15.99
N ILE A 25 -8.76 20.82 16.26
CA ILE A 25 -7.76 20.26 15.34
C ILE A 25 -8.15 18.78 15.16
N PRO A 26 -8.46 18.31 13.94
CA PRO A 26 -8.60 16.89 13.73
C PRO A 26 -7.23 16.26 13.99
N ILE A 27 -7.12 15.51 15.09
CA ILE A 27 -6.00 14.60 15.28
C ILE A 27 -6.09 13.62 14.12
N ALA A 28 -5.18 13.77 13.16
CA ALA A 28 -4.96 12.77 12.14
C ALA A 28 -4.51 11.51 12.86
N THR A 29 -5.45 10.61 13.14
CA THR A 29 -5.13 9.24 13.49
C THR A 29 -4.42 8.70 12.24
N ASN A 30 -3.09 8.69 12.26
CA ASN A 30 -2.30 7.92 11.32
C ASN A 30 -2.69 6.46 11.54
N THR A 31 -3.71 6.01 10.81
CA THR A 31 -4.01 4.61 10.65
C THR A 31 -2.84 4.05 9.86
N VAL A 32 -1.74 3.71 10.54
CA VAL A 32 -0.72 2.83 10.00
C VAL A 32 -1.50 1.59 9.60
N ALA A 33 -1.70 1.39 8.30
CA ALA A 33 -2.36 0.21 7.78
C ALA A 33 -1.67 -0.99 8.44
N ALA A 34 -2.37 -1.69 9.32
CA ALA A 34 -1.81 -2.81 10.04
C ALA A 34 -1.35 -3.81 8.98
N THR A 35 -0.04 -3.99 8.85
CA THR A 35 0.49 -4.97 7.91
C THR A 35 -0.15 -6.31 8.27
N PRO A 36 -0.80 -7.00 7.33
CA PRO A 36 -1.49 -8.25 7.65
C PRO A 36 -0.48 -9.24 8.24
N LEU A 37 -0.88 -9.95 9.30
CA LEU A 37 -0.07 -11.00 9.90
C LEU A 37 0.28 -12.04 8.83
N GLN A 38 1.54 -12.43 8.78
CA GLN A 38 2.03 -13.45 7.85
C GLN A 38 2.65 -14.61 8.62
N GLY A 39 2.44 -15.82 8.13
CA GLY A 39 3.09 -17.03 8.64
C GLY A 39 4.37 -17.34 7.89
N TYR A 40 5.47 -17.59 8.61
CA TYR A 40 6.79 -17.94 8.11
C TYR A 40 7.24 -19.28 8.66
N THR A 41 7.57 -20.23 7.79
CA THR A 41 7.94 -21.58 8.21
C THR A 41 9.46 -21.71 8.31
N ASN A 42 9.96 -22.16 9.45
CA ASN A 42 11.39 -22.42 9.63
C ASN A 42 11.80 -23.82 9.09
N HIS A 43 13.09 -24.14 9.12
CA HIS A 43 13.60 -25.46 8.71
C HIS A 43 13.02 -26.64 9.49
N ALA A 44 12.56 -26.40 10.73
CA ALA A 44 11.93 -27.42 11.58
C ALA A 44 10.42 -27.60 11.29
N GLY A 45 9.85 -26.84 10.35
CA GLY A 45 8.41 -26.87 10.04
C GLY A 45 7.55 -26.04 10.99
N HIS A 46 8.14 -25.31 11.93
CA HIS A 46 7.39 -24.41 12.83
C HIS A 46 7.01 -23.12 12.11
N VAL A 47 5.74 -22.74 12.23
CA VAL A 47 5.20 -21.50 11.66
C VAL A 47 5.32 -20.37 12.67
N LEU A 48 6.02 -19.31 12.27
CA LEU A 48 6.17 -18.06 12.99
C LEU A 48 5.18 -17.05 12.40
N VAL A 49 4.23 -16.59 13.20
CA VAL A 49 3.24 -15.61 12.77
C VAL A 49 3.63 -14.22 13.26
N GLY A 50 3.63 -13.23 12.37
CA GLY A 50 3.93 -11.86 12.73
C GLY A 50 4.04 -10.93 11.53
N THR A 51 4.56 -9.73 11.78
CA THR A 51 4.86 -8.72 10.76
C THR A 51 6.35 -8.39 10.79
N TRP A 52 7.00 -8.34 9.63
CA TRP A 52 8.40 -7.92 9.58
C TRP A 52 8.51 -6.43 9.86
N VAL A 53 9.37 -6.09 10.81
CA VAL A 53 9.70 -4.70 11.16
C VAL A 53 10.94 -4.26 10.39
N SER A 54 11.96 -5.10 10.39
CA SER A 54 13.21 -4.87 9.68
C SER A 54 13.91 -6.19 9.38
N ALA A 55 14.78 -6.21 8.38
CA ALA A 55 15.73 -7.30 8.18
C ALA A 55 17.08 -6.73 7.76
N ASP A 56 18.12 -7.53 7.97
CA ASP A 56 19.45 -7.36 7.45
C ASP A 56 19.94 -8.69 6.85
N ALA A 57 21.17 -8.75 6.37
CA ALA A 57 21.72 -9.96 5.73
C ALA A 57 21.80 -11.19 6.67
N ARG A 58 21.69 -11.03 7.99
CA ARG A 58 21.89 -12.10 8.99
C ARG A 58 20.66 -12.36 9.85
N SER A 59 19.78 -11.40 10.02
CA SER A 59 18.68 -11.44 10.98
C SER A 59 17.48 -10.61 10.54
N ALA A 60 16.30 -10.98 11.03
CA ALA A 60 15.07 -10.24 10.83
C ALA A 60 14.36 -10.01 12.17
N THR A 61 13.75 -8.84 12.31
CA THR A 61 12.94 -8.47 13.47
C THR A 61 11.47 -8.68 13.11
N LEU A 62 10.84 -9.62 13.82
CA LEU A 62 9.43 -9.95 13.66
C LEU A 62 8.64 -9.35 14.83
N ARG A 63 7.61 -8.57 14.55
CA ARG A 63 6.62 -8.18 15.54
C ARG A 63 5.53 -9.25 15.60
N LEU A 64 5.43 -9.91 16.75
CA LEU A 64 4.45 -10.95 17.05
C LEU A 64 3.04 -10.35 17.23
N PRO A 65 1.97 -11.17 17.17
CA PRO A 65 0.59 -10.71 17.43
C PRO A 65 0.42 -10.08 18.82
N SER A 66 1.24 -10.47 19.80
CA SER A 66 1.28 -9.86 21.13
C SER A 66 1.83 -8.43 21.15
N GLY A 67 2.32 -7.90 20.02
CA GLY A 67 3.03 -6.62 19.92
C GLY A 67 4.52 -6.71 20.27
N THR A 68 4.99 -7.85 20.78
CA THR A 68 6.40 -8.05 21.13
C THR A 68 7.26 -8.19 19.87
N GLU A 69 8.39 -7.49 19.84
CA GLU A 69 9.37 -7.64 18.77
C GLU A 69 10.41 -8.70 19.13
N ARG A 70 10.70 -9.59 18.18
CA ARG A 70 11.67 -10.66 18.34
C ARG A 70 12.64 -10.66 17.17
N LYS A 71 13.93 -10.57 17.49
CA LYS A 71 15.02 -10.74 16.52
C LYS A 71 15.29 -12.22 16.31
N LEU A 72 15.25 -12.64 15.04
CA LEU A 72 15.43 -14.02 14.62
C LEU A 72 16.58 -14.09 13.60
N PRO A 73 17.51 -15.05 13.73
CA PRO A 73 18.55 -15.23 12.73
C PRO A 73 17.95 -15.82 11.44
N LEU A 74 18.33 -15.28 10.28
CA LEU A 74 17.75 -15.68 9.00
C LEU A 74 18.09 -17.12 8.60
N ASN A 75 19.18 -17.69 9.14
CA ASN A 75 19.61 -19.06 8.85
C ASN A 75 18.65 -20.15 9.35
N ILE A 76 17.67 -19.82 10.20
CA ILE A 76 16.63 -20.77 10.61
C ILE A 76 15.57 -20.97 9.51
N PHE A 77 15.53 -20.08 8.52
CA PHE A 77 14.57 -20.13 7.43
C PHE A 77 15.19 -20.78 6.19
N PRO A 78 14.41 -21.59 5.45
CA PRO A 78 14.83 -22.11 4.15
C PRO A 78 15.09 -20.98 3.15
N SER A 79 15.84 -21.28 2.08
CA SER A 79 16.22 -20.29 1.07
C SER A 79 15.03 -19.55 0.46
N SER A 80 13.93 -20.26 0.17
CA SER A 80 12.69 -19.68 -0.34
C SER A 80 12.08 -18.65 0.62
N GLU A 81 12.07 -18.97 1.92
CA GLU A 81 11.59 -18.06 2.95
C GLU A 81 12.51 -16.87 3.12
N ARG A 82 13.84 -17.06 3.09
CA ARG A 82 14.78 -15.94 3.15
C ARG A 82 14.62 -14.97 1.98
N GLU A 83 14.38 -15.48 0.77
CA GLU A 83 14.08 -14.62 -0.39
C GLU A 83 12.79 -13.83 -0.17
N ARG A 84 11.70 -14.50 0.26
CA ARG A 84 10.43 -13.84 0.59
C ARG A 84 10.61 -12.76 1.66
N ILE A 85 11.33 -13.06 2.75
CA ILE A 85 11.61 -12.12 3.83
C ILE A 85 12.42 -10.93 3.30
N GLY A 86 13.42 -11.20 2.45
CA GLY A 86 14.23 -10.16 1.83
C GLY A 86 13.41 -9.19 0.99
N ILE A 87 12.53 -9.72 0.13
CA ILE A 87 11.61 -8.93 -0.70
C ILE A 87 10.62 -8.15 0.19
N ALA A 88 10.02 -8.81 1.18
CA ALA A 88 9.03 -8.20 2.06
C ALA A 88 9.59 -7.09 2.96
N SER A 89 10.87 -7.19 3.34
CA SER A 89 11.57 -6.20 4.16
C SER A 89 12.28 -5.11 3.35
N GLY A 90 12.31 -5.23 2.02
CA GLY A 90 13.02 -4.29 1.14
C GLY A 90 14.53 -4.46 1.11
N THR A 91 15.08 -5.51 1.72
CA THR A 91 16.53 -5.80 1.69
C THR A 91 16.96 -6.52 0.42
N LEU A 92 16.02 -7.15 -0.29
CA LEU A 92 16.22 -7.75 -1.60
C LEU A 92 15.22 -7.12 -2.58
N PRO A 93 15.66 -6.49 -3.69
CA PRO A 93 14.74 -6.00 -4.69
C PRO A 93 14.01 -7.18 -5.36
N PRO A 94 12.71 -7.05 -5.69
CA PRO A 94 12.05 -8.05 -6.53
C PRO A 94 12.70 -8.08 -7.93
N PRO A 95 12.52 -9.16 -8.70
CA PRO A 95 13.00 -9.21 -10.08
C PRO A 95 12.50 -8.00 -10.89
N PRO A 96 13.33 -7.36 -11.74
CA PRO A 96 12.96 -6.14 -12.47
C PRO A 96 11.64 -6.27 -13.25
N ALA A 97 11.43 -7.43 -13.89
CA ALA A 97 10.19 -7.73 -14.60
C ALA A 97 8.94 -7.63 -13.71
N VAL A 98 9.05 -8.02 -12.43
CA VAL A 98 7.95 -7.89 -11.45
C VAL A 98 7.70 -6.43 -11.11
N ALA A 99 8.75 -5.67 -10.83
CA ALA A 99 8.63 -4.24 -10.51
C ALA A 99 7.95 -3.48 -11.67
N GLU A 100 8.42 -3.70 -12.90
CA GLU A 100 7.83 -3.11 -14.10
C GLU A 100 6.38 -3.53 -14.32
N ALA A 101 6.04 -4.81 -14.12
CA ALA A 101 4.68 -5.29 -14.25
C ALA A 101 3.73 -4.68 -13.21
N PHE A 102 4.22 -4.48 -11.98
CA PHE A 102 3.44 -3.85 -10.91
C PHE A 102 3.17 -2.37 -11.23
N GLU A 103 4.18 -1.64 -11.70
CA GLU A 103 4.01 -0.24 -12.11
C GLU A 103 3.08 -0.11 -13.31
N ARG A 104 3.22 -0.97 -14.33
CA ARG A 104 2.30 -1.02 -15.47
C ARG A 104 0.87 -1.28 -15.02
N CYS A 105 0.67 -2.25 -14.12
CA CYS A 105 -0.64 -2.57 -13.57
C CYS A 105 -1.24 -1.38 -12.80
N ARG A 106 -0.47 -0.72 -11.93
CA ARG A 106 -0.93 0.49 -11.22
C ARG A 106 -1.39 1.58 -12.19
N LEU A 107 -0.61 1.88 -13.21
CA LEU A 107 -0.96 2.88 -14.22
C LEU A 107 -2.20 2.48 -15.02
N ALA A 108 -2.34 1.20 -15.37
CA ALA A 108 -3.52 0.68 -16.07
C ALA A 108 -4.79 0.80 -15.20
N LEU A 109 -4.72 0.42 -13.92
CA LEU A 109 -5.84 0.56 -12.99
C LEU A 109 -6.24 2.03 -12.79
N GLN A 110 -5.27 2.93 -12.62
CA GLN A 110 -5.53 4.38 -12.54
C GLN A 110 -6.22 4.91 -13.79
N ARG A 111 -5.78 4.47 -14.98
CA ARG A 111 -6.42 4.84 -16.25
C ARG A 111 -7.87 4.35 -16.32
N ILE A 112 -8.14 3.11 -15.90
CA ILE A 112 -9.49 2.56 -15.85
C ILE A 112 -10.37 3.42 -14.92
N ASP A 113 -9.86 3.80 -13.75
CA ASP A 113 -10.60 4.65 -12.82
C ASP A 113 -10.96 6.02 -13.43
N VAL A 114 -10.04 6.64 -14.16
CA VAL A 114 -10.30 7.90 -14.89
C VAL A 114 -11.36 7.70 -15.97
N LEU A 115 -11.33 6.61 -16.72
CA LEU A 115 -12.33 6.33 -17.78
C LEU A 115 -13.73 6.11 -17.19
N VAL A 116 -13.83 5.46 -16.04
CA VAL A 116 -15.10 5.32 -15.30
C VAL A 116 -15.60 6.68 -14.82
N GLN A 117 -14.73 7.49 -14.22
CA GLN A 117 -15.10 8.83 -13.73
C GLN A 117 -15.54 9.76 -14.86
N ALA A 118 -14.93 9.65 -16.04
CA ALA A 118 -15.30 10.40 -17.24
C ALA A 118 -16.58 9.89 -17.92
N GLY A 119 -17.21 8.82 -17.42
CA GLY A 119 -18.39 8.19 -18.04
C GLY A 119 -18.10 7.49 -19.36
N GLN A 120 -16.82 7.29 -19.70
CA GLN A 120 -16.39 6.64 -20.94
C GLN A 120 -16.38 5.11 -20.84
N GLN A 121 -16.47 4.57 -19.62
CA GLN A 121 -16.51 3.14 -19.36
C GLN A 121 -17.56 2.81 -18.28
N THR A 122 -18.28 1.70 -18.47
CA THR A 122 -19.22 1.20 -17.46
C THR A 122 -18.48 0.53 -16.30
N ALA A 123 -19.08 0.51 -15.11
CA ALA A 123 -18.48 -0.13 -13.94
C ALA A 123 -18.17 -1.62 -14.17
N VAL A 124 -19.04 -2.34 -14.90
CA VAL A 124 -18.87 -3.76 -15.20
C VAL A 124 -17.71 -4.00 -16.17
N ALA A 125 -17.61 -3.18 -17.23
CA ALA A 125 -16.49 -3.26 -18.16
C ALA A 125 -15.17 -2.91 -17.47
N ALA A 126 -15.17 -1.89 -16.61
CA ALA A 126 -14.01 -1.50 -15.83
C ALA A 126 -13.51 -2.62 -14.91
N GLU A 127 -14.41 -3.28 -14.19
CA GLU A 127 -14.02 -4.39 -13.31
C GLU A 127 -13.40 -5.56 -14.09
N THR A 128 -13.98 -5.87 -15.24
CA THR A 128 -13.43 -6.90 -16.15
C THR A 128 -12.02 -6.52 -16.61
N SER A 129 -11.78 -5.24 -16.95
CA SER A 129 -10.44 -4.74 -17.30
C SER A 129 -9.47 -4.81 -16.13
N ARG A 130 -9.87 -4.41 -14.92
CA ARG A 130 -9.01 -4.50 -13.72
C ARG A 130 -8.60 -5.93 -13.44
N ASP A 131 -9.55 -6.87 -13.52
CA ASP A 131 -9.28 -8.29 -13.30
C ASP A 131 -8.33 -8.88 -14.33
N LEU A 132 -8.43 -8.44 -15.59
CA LEU A 132 -7.52 -8.87 -16.65
C LEU A 132 -6.08 -8.41 -16.37
N GLU A 133 -5.89 -7.14 -15.99
CA GLU A 133 -4.58 -6.60 -15.62
C GLU A 133 -3.97 -7.37 -14.44
N ARG A 134 -4.75 -7.61 -13.39
CA ARG A 134 -4.30 -8.38 -12.23
C ARG A 134 -3.95 -9.82 -12.59
N ARG A 135 -4.76 -10.46 -13.44
CA ARG A 135 -4.51 -11.84 -13.90
C ARG A 135 -3.24 -11.94 -14.74
N ALA A 136 -2.95 -10.94 -15.58
CA ALA A 136 -1.73 -10.90 -16.37
C ALA A 136 -0.48 -10.84 -15.48
N VAL A 137 -0.49 -10.00 -14.43
CA VAL A 137 0.62 -9.94 -13.45
C VAL A 137 0.78 -11.27 -12.72
N ARG A 138 -0.32 -11.90 -12.28
CA ARG A 138 -0.27 -13.21 -11.59
C ARG A 138 0.26 -14.32 -12.50
N ALA A 139 -0.11 -14.32 -13.78
CA ALA A 139 0.41 -15.28 -14.76
C ALA A 139 1.91 -15.11 -14.97
N MET A 140 2.39 -13.87 -15.08
CA MET A 140 3.83 -13.58 -15.16
C MET A 140 4.59 -14.03 -13.90
N LEU A 141 4.01 -13.84 -12.70
CA LEU A 141 4.62 -14.35 -11.45
C LEU A 141 4.73 -15.88 -11.46
N ALA A 142 3.70 -16.58 -11.94
CA ALA A 142 3.71 -18.04 -12.05
C ALA A 142 4.77 -18.54 -13.07
N ASP A 143 4.94 -17.83 -14.18
CA ASP A 143 5.99 -18.14 -15.17
C ASP A 143 7.40 -17.94 -14.59
N LEU A 144 7.63 -16.87 -13.83
CA LEU A 144 8.91 -16.66 -13.13
C LEU A 144 9.20 -17.73 -12.08
N GLU A 145 8.17 -18.20 -11.37
CA GLU A 145 8.28 -19.33 -10.46
C GLU A 145 8.66 -20.62 -11.20
N GLN A 146 7.98 -20.91 -12.32
CA GLN A 146 8.27 -22.09 -13.15
C GLN A 146 9.69 -22.07 -13.72
N GLN A 147 10.20 -20.89 -14.09
CA GLN A 147 11.57 -20.68 -14.54
C GLN A 147 12.60 -20.70 -13.40
N LYS A 148 12.19 -20.90 -12.15
CA LYS A 148 13.04 -20.85 -10.94
C LYS A 148 13.74 -19.50 -10.74
N ARG A 149 13.18 -18.43 -11.31
CA ARG A 149 13.65 -17.05 -11.14
C ARG A 149 13.06 -16.37 -9.90
N LEU A 150 12.06 -17.01 -9.31
CA LEU A 150 11.38 -16.60 -8.09
C LEU A 150 11.05 -17.85 -7.29
N SER A 151 11.30 -17.90 -5.98
CA SER A 151 10.84 -19.03 -5.17
C SER A 151 9.32 -19.04 -5.02
N PRO A 152 8.71 -20.21 -4.75
CA PRO A 152 7.27 -20.31 -4.51
C PRO A 152 6.76 -19.39 -3.39
N ALA A 153 7.56 -19.23 -2.33
CA ALA A 153 7.22 -18.35 -1.21
C ALA A 153 7.20 -16.87 -1.64
N ALA A 154 8.20 -16.44 -2.43
CA ALA A 154 8.27 -15.09 -2.95
C ALA A 154 7.16 -14.83 -4.00
N ALA A 155 6.86 -15.80 -4.86
CA ALA A 155 5.77 -15.72 -5.84
C ALA A 155 4.40 -15.57 -5.16
N ALA A 156 4.13 -16.40 -4.14
CA ALA A 156 2.90 -16.31 -3.35
C ALA A 156 2.78 -14.94 -2.63
N TYR A 157 3.88 -14.47 -2.04
CA TYR A 157 3.91 -13.14 -1.41
C TYR A 157 3.58 -12.04 -2.42
N LEU A 158 4.27 -11.99 -3.56
CA LEU A 158 4.05 -10.97 -4.59
C LEU A 158 2.65 -11.07 -5.19
N SER A 159 2.12 -12.27 -5.41
CA SER A 159 0.76 -12.49 -5.91
C SER A 159 -0.31 -11.88 -4.97
N SER A 160 -0.07 -11.92 -3.66
CA SER A 160 -0.93 -11.26 -2.65
C SER A 160 -0.79 -9.73 -2.63
N LYS A 161 0.24 -9.18 -3.30
CA LYS A 161 0.55 -7.76 -3.38
C LYS A 161 0.22 -7.14 -4.74
N VAL A 162 -0.39 -7.89 -5.64
CA VAL A 162 -0.89 -7.36 -6.91
C VAL A 162 -1.92 -6.26 -6.61
N PRO A 163 -1.77 -5.04 -7.17
CA PRO A 163 -2.70 -3.92 -6.99
C PRO A 163 -4.15 -4.22 -7.39
#